data_AF-A0A7V5RHL3-F1
#
_entry.id   AF-A0A7V5RHL3-F1
#
_cell.length_a   1.000
_cell.length_b   1.000
_cell.length_c   1.000
_cell.angle_alpha   90.00
_cell.angle_beta   90.00
_cell.angle_gamma   90.00
#
_symmetry.space_group_name_H-M   'P 1'
#
loop_
_entity.id
_entity.type
_entity.pdbx_description
1 polymer ?
#
loop_
_entity_poly.entity_id
_entity_poly.type
_entity_poly.pdbx_seq_one_letter_code
_entity_poly.pdbx_strand_id
1 'polypeptide(L)'
;MKDQNITRKLEEIDEKLTFLTEQMKLQARRQQELQELKDDLNRIGTDIFQAAVTELDEVATHFDTEDVLYLIKKLLRNTRNIAKMVEQLESMADLLEDATPIGKQAFLDLLVTLDELDRKGYFEFLRESARIFDNIVTSFSVEDVRLLADNIVTILETVKNLTQPDMLSAINNALSVYKNLDIKVDEKISYRELLRQARTPEMRRGLAFGIQFLKNLAATENVTATRVT
;
A
#
# COMPACT_ATOMS: atom_id res chain seq x y z
N MET A 1 -52.28 -2.34 -41.59
CA MET A 1 -51.22 -2.66 -40.59
C MET A 1 -49.80 -2.62 -41.14
N LYS A 2 -49.52 -2.92 -42.42
CA LYS A 2 -48.17 -2.81 -43.01
C LYS A 2 -47.70 -1.37 -43.22
N ASP A 3 -48.57 -0.47 -43.67
CA ASP A 3 -48.17 0.91 -43.98
C ASP A 3 -47.79 1.74 -42.75
N GLN A 4 -48.51 1.59 -41.63
CA GLN A 4 -48.17 2.26 -40.36
C GLN A 4 -46.78 1.88 -39.82
N ASN A 5 -46.32 0.66 -40.10
CA ASN A 5 -44.99 0.21 -39.68
C ASN A 5 -43.88 0.81 -40.57
N ILE A 6 -44.18 1.10 -41.84
CA ILE A 6 -43.25 1.75 -42.77
C ILE A 6 -43.15 3.24 -42.43
N THR A 7 -44.27 3.91 -42.15
CA THR A 7 -44.27 5.33 -41.74
C THR A 7 -43.49 5.53 -40.45
N ARG A 8 -43.67 4.67 -39.45
CA ARG A 8 -42.93 4.75 -38.19
C ARG A 8 -41.43 4.53 -38.36
N LYS A 9 -41.03 3.62 -39.26
CA LYS A 9 -39.61 3.41 -39.58
C LYS A 9 -38.99 4.59 -40.33
N LEU A 10 -39.77 5.27 -41.18
CA LEU A 10 -39.32 6.48 -41.88
C LEU A 10 -39.12 7.64 -40.89
N GLU A 11 -40.03 7.83 -39.94
CA GLU A 11 -39.89 8.81 -38.86
C GLU A 11 -38.67 8.51 -37.97
N GLU A 12 -38.48 7.25 -37.56
CA GLU A 12 -37.28 6.83 -36.79
C GLU A 12 -35.96 7.03 -37.56
N ILE A 13 -35.99 6.96 -38.90
CA ILE A 13 -34.82 7.21 -39.75
C ILE A 13 -34.57 8.71 -39.90
N ASP A 14 -35.61 9.52 -40.08
CA ASP A 14 -35.52 10.98 -40.22
C ASP A 14 -34.96 11.62 -38.94
N GLU A 15 -35.38 11.13 -37.78
CA GLU A 15 -34.87 11.57 -36.48
C GLU A 15 -33.37 11.25 -36.32
N LYS A 16 -32.97 10.04 -36.71
CA LYS A 16 -31.56 9.62 -36.69
C LYS A 16 -30.70 10.37 -37.70
N LEU A 17 -31.24 10.66 -38.89
CA LEU A 17 -30.56 11.45 -39.91
C LEU A 17 -30.41 12.89 -39.46
N THR A 18 -31.41 13.47 -38.81
CA THR A 18 -31.36 14.82 -38.25
C THR A 18 -30.28 14.89 -37.15
N PHE A 19 -30.27 13.94 -36.22
CA PHE A 19 -29.23 13.85 -35.19
C PHE A 19 -27.81 13.70 -35.76
N LEU A 20 -27.62 12.81 -36.74
CA LEU A 20 -26.33 12.63 -37.43
C LEU A 20 -25.90 13.89 -38.18
N THR A 21 -26.85 14.59 -38.82
CA THR A 21 -26.57 15.81 -39.58
C THR A 21 -26.15 16.96 -38.67
N GLU A 22 -26.75 17.05 -37.49
CA GLU A 22 -26.40 18.05 -36.48
C GLU A 22 -25.01 17.80 -35.89
N GLN A 23 -24.69 16.54 -35.55
CA GLN A 23 -23.35 16.14 -35.13
C GLN A 23 -22.29 16.40 -36.23
N MET A 24 -22.59 16.07 -37.48
CA MET A 24 -21.70 16.33 -38.61
C MET A 24 -21.45 17.83 -38.82
N LYS A 25 -22.46 18.69 -38.62
CA LYS A 25 -22.30 20.14 -38.71
C LYS A 25 -21.40 20.69 -37.61
N LEU A 26 -21.53 20.21 -36.38
CA LEU A 26 -20.66 20.60 -35.27
C LEU A 26 -19.21 20.16 -35.55
N GLN A 27 -19.01 18.94 -36.05
CA GLN A 27 -17.69 18.43 -36.41
C GLN A 27 -17.05 19.21 -37.58
N ALA A 28 -17.84 19.58 -38.58
CA ALA A 28 -17.37 20.36 -39.72
C ALA A 28 -16.92 21.78 -39.31
N ARG A 29 -17.65 22.44 -38.39
CA ARG A 29 -17.24 23.75 -37.86
C ARG A 29 -15.92 23.67 -37.11
N ARG A 30 -15.75 22.68 -36.23
CA ARG A 30 -14.47 22.48 -35.50
C ARG A 30 -13.30 22.26 -36.44
N GLN A 31 -13.48 21.49 -37.51
CA GLN A 31 -12.43 21.32 -38.53
C GLN A 31 -12.07 22.62 -39.24
N GLN A 32 -13.05 23.48 -39.50
CA GLN A 32 -12.82 24.78 -40.11
C GLN A 32 -12.07 25.73 -39.17
N GLU A 33 -12.46 25.80 -37.89
CA GLU A 33 -11.77 26.62 -36.87
C GLU A 33 -10.31 26.19 -36.68
N LEU A 34 -10.03 24.88 -36.70
CA LEU A 34 -8.66 24.36 -36.67
C LEU A 34 -7.86 24.71 -37.93
N GLN A 35 -8.52 24.79 -39.09
CA GLN A 35 -7.89 25.18 -40.34
C GLN A 35 -7.55 26.67 -40.35
N GLU A 36 -8.45 27.52 -39.85
CA GLU A 36 -8.22 28.96 -39.68
C GLU A 36 -7.10 29.22 -38.66
N LEU A 37 -7.10 28.52 -37.52
CA LEU A 37 -6.01 28.59 -36.55
C LEU A 37 -4.65 28.19 -37.16
N LYS A 38 -4.64 27.17 -38.02
CA LYS A 38 -3.42 26.76 -38.74
C LYS A 38 -2.92 27.85 -39.68
N ASP A 39 -3.82 28.53 -40.38
CA ASP A 39 -3.49 29.61 -41.29
C ASP A 39 -3.01 30.87 -40.54
N ASP A 40 -3.63 31.19 -39.40
CA ASP A 40 -3.21 32.28 -38.52
C ASP A 40 -1.85 32.00 -37.85
N LEU A 41 -1.62 30.75 -37.42
CA LEU A 41 -0.32 30.31 -36.90
C LEU A 41 0.77 30.38 -37.96
N ASN A 42 0.47 30.07 -39.22
CA ASN A 42 1.43 30.24 -40.32
C ASN A 42 1.79 31.73 -40.53
N ARG A 43 0.85 32.66 -40.31
CA ARG A 43 1.07 34.10 -40.50
C ARG A 43 1.88 34.73 -39.37
N ILE A 44 1.60 34.34 -38.13
CA ILE A 44 2.18 34.97 -36.92
C ILE A 44 3.39 34.17 -36.39
N GLY A 45 3.53 32.91 -36.80
CA GLY A 45 4.53 31.98 -36.27
C GLY A 45 5.98 32.44 -36.48
N THR A 46 6.26 33.17 -37.57
CA THR A 46 7.63 33.65 -37.85
C THR A 46 8.07 34.74 -36.87
N ASP A 47 7.17 35.66 -36.52
CA ASP A 47 7.50 36.81 -35.67
C ASP A 47 7.60 36.39 -34.20
N ILE A 48 6.70 35.52 -33.73
CA ILE A 48 6.76 34.93 -32.39
C ILE A 48 7.99 34.03 -32.25
N PHE A 49 8.36 33.30 -33.31
CA PHE A 49 9.57 32.47 -33.31
C PHE A 49 10.83 33.30 -33.13
N GLN A 50 10.97 34.41 -33.86
CA GLN A 50 12.13 35.30 -33.72
C GLN A 50 12.20 35.92 -32.32
N ALA A 51 11.08 36.31 -31.73
CA ALA A 51 11.03 36.82 -30.36
C ALA A 51 11.42 35.73 -29.33
N ALA A 52 10.88 34.52 -29.46
CA ALA A 52 11.16 33.41 -28.55
C ALA A 52 12.62 32.93 -28.62
N VAL A 53 13.21 32.86 -29.82
CA VAL A 53 14.63 32.52 -29.98
C VAL A 53 15.51 33.57 -29.34
N THR A 54 15.18 34.85 -29.49
CA THR A 54 15.95 35.96 -28.91
C THR A 54 15.91 35.94 -27.37
N GLU A 55 14.76 35.67 -26.77
CA GLU A 55 14.60 35.54 -25.31
C GLU A 55 15.19 34.23 -24.75
N LEU A 56 15.18 33.13 -25.51
CA LEU A 56 15.76 31.86 -25.09
C LEU A 56 17.30 31.84 -25.18
N ASP A 57 17.89 32.63 -26.09
CA ASP A 57 19.34 32.84 -26.20
C ASP A 57 19.91 33.52 -24.94
N GLU A 58 19.09 34.31 -24.22
CA GLU A 58 19.44 34.87 -22.90
C GLU A 58 19.45 33.84 -21.76
N VAL A 59 18.79 32.67 -21.91
CA VAL A 59 18.49 31.75 -20.80
C VAL A 59 19.25 30.41 -20.84
N ALA A 60 19.81 29.97 -21.97
CA ALA A 60 20.40 28.61 -22.01
C ALA A 60 21.66 28.45 -22.89
N THR A 61 22.79 28.17 -22.24
CA THR A 61 24.05 27.69 -22.84
C THR A 61 23.98 26.29 -23.49
N HIS A 62 22.78 25.69 -23.60
CA HIS A 62 22.58 24.31 -24.07
C HIS A 62 21.37 24.15 -25.03
N PHE A 63 20.77 25.24 -25.51
CA PHE A 63 19.64 25.17 -26.44
C PHE A 63 20.06 25.68 -27.82
N ASP A 64 20.21 24.77 -28.78
CA ASP A 64 20.46 25.15 -30.18
C ASP A 64 19.16 25.61 -30.85
N THR A 65 19.22 26.72 -31.59
CA THR A 65 18.09 27.25 -32.38
C THR A 65 17.51 26.20 -33.35
N GLU A 66 18.35 25.28 -33.81
CA GLU A 66 17.96 24.19 -34.72
C GLU A 66 17.02 23.17 -34.05
N ASP A 67 17.22 22.88 -32.76
CA ASP A 67 16.37 21.96 -32.00
C ASP A 67 14.97 22.53 -31.75
N VAL A 68 14.88 23.85 -31.52
CA VAL A 68 13.61 24.57 -31.39
C VAL A 68 12.85 24.53 -32.72
N LEU A 69 13.52 24.76 -33.84
CA LEU A 69 12.92 24.65 -35.18
C LEU A 69 12.44 23.22 -35.48
N TYR A 70 13.21 22.22 -35.08
CA TYR A 70 12.83 20.82 -35.25
C TYR A 70 11.59 20.47 -34.44
N LEU A 71 11.49 20.91 -33.19
CA LEU A 71 10.32 20.73 -32.33
C LEU A 71 9.08 21.42 -32.90
N ILE A 72 9.19 22.67 -33.33
CA ILE A 72 8.08 23.41 -33.95
C ILE A 72 7.61 22.74 -35.24
N LYS A 73 8.53 22.33 -36.12
CA LYS A 73 8.17 21.56 -37.33
C LYS A 73 7.49 20.25 -36.98
N LYS A 74 7.94 19.55 -35.94
CA LYS A 74 7.34 18.30 -35.47
C LYS A 74 5.93 18.53 -34.94
N LEU A 75 5.69 19.61 -34.20
CA LEU A 75 4.36 20.01 -33.72
C LEU A 75 3.41 20.38 -34.88
N LEU A 76 3.85 21.22 -35.82
CA LEU A 76 3.07 21.62 -37.01
C LEU A 76 2.78 20.46 -37.97
N ARG A 77 3.69 19.50 -38.06
CA ARG A 77 3.46 18.27 -38.85
C ARG A 77 2.46 17.33 -38.17
N ASN A 78 2.33 17.41 -36.84
CA ASN A 78 1.48 16.53 -36.05
C ASN A 78 0.20 17.22 -35.54
N THR A 79 -0.21 18.36 -36.12
CA THR A 79 -1.41 19.11 -35.71
C THR A 79 -2.66 18.24 -35.64
N ARG A 80 -2.80 17.25 -36.53
CA ARG A 80 -3.94 16.32 -36.50
C ARG A 80 -3.95 15.41 -35.26
N ASN A 81 -2.78 15.01 -34.77
CA ASN A 81 -2.67 14.20 -33.55
C ASN A 81 -2.86 15.07 -32.30
N ILE A 82 -2.39 16.31 -32.34
CA ILE A 82 -2.63 17.30 -31.28
C ILE A 82 -4.12 17.62 -31.19
N ALA A 83 -4.78 17.89 -32.32
CA ALA A 83 -6.21 18.15 -32.38
C ALA A 83 -7.03 16.97 -31.81
N LYS A 84 -6.66 15.73 -32.16
CA LYS A 84 -7.28 14.54 -31.57
C LYS A 84 -7.07 14.44 -30.05
N MET A 85 -5.88 14.77 -29.56
CA MET A 85 -5.64 14.83 -28.11
C MET A 85 -6.50 15.87 -27.43
N VAL A 86 -6.68 17.05 -28.05
CA VAL A 86 -7.54 18.11 -27.52
C VAL A 86 -9.00 17.67 -27.49
N GLU A 87 -9.52 17.05 -28.56
CA GLU A 87 -10.88 16.47 -28.57
C GLU A 87 -11.06 15.39 -27.48
N GLN A 88 -10.01 14.61 -27.22
CA GLN A 88 -10.04 13.57 -26.19
C GLN A 88 -10.02 14.16 -24.77
N LEU A 89 -9.30 15.26 -24.57
CA LEU A 89 -9.30 16.02 -23.31
C LEU A 89 -10.63 16.72 -23.08
N GLU A 90 -11.26 17.27 -24.12
CA GLU A 90 -12.61 17.84 -24.08
C GLU A 90 -13.63 16.77 -23.66
N SER A 91 -13.56 15.59 -24.28
CA SER A 91 -14.41 14.45 -23.91
C SER A 91 -14.21 14.00 -22.45
N MET A 92 -12.98 14.06 -21.93
CA MET A 92 -12.69 13.76 -20.51
C MET A 92 -13.16 14.87 -19.57
N ALA A 93 -13.06 16.13 -19.99
CA ALA A 93 -13.56 17.27 -19.24
C ALA A 93 -15.09 17.24 -19.15
N ASP A 94 -15.78 16.95 -20.26
CA ASP A 94 -17.23 16.75 -20.30
C ASP A 94 -17.66 15.61 -19.37
N LEU A 95 -16.95 14.48 -19.39
CA LEU A 95 -17.20 13.36 -18.46
C LEU A 95 -16.97 13.74 -16.99
N LEU A 96 -15.98 14.59 -16.69
CA LEU A 96 -15.74 15.09 -15.34
C LEU A 96 -16.82 16.08 -14.91
N GLU A 97 -17.28 16.94 -15.81
CA GLU A 97 -18.35 17.91 -15.59
C GLU A 97 -19.68 17.18 -15.32
N ASP A 98 -19.98 16.16 -16.12
CA ASP A 98 -21.13 15.26 -15.94
C ASP A 98 -21.02 14.39 -14.67
N ALA A 99 -19.80 14.00 -14.29
CA ALA A 99 -19.54 13.27 -13.05
C ALA A 99 -19.45 14.18 -11.82
N THR A 100 -19.41 15.51 -11.97
CA THR A 100 -19.24 16.45 -10.85
C THR A 100 -20.32 16.32 -9.77
N PRO A 101 -21.63 16.15 -10.11
CA PRO A 101 -22.67 15.94 -9.10
C PRO A 101 -22.50 14.63 -8.32
N ILE A 102 -22.08 13.55 -9.00
CA ILE A 102 -21.83 12.23 -8.39
C ILE A 102 -20.54 12.26 -7.56
N GLY A 103 -19.51 12.95 -8.07
CA GLY A 103 -18.22 13.13 -7.42
C GLY A 103 -18.33 13.89 -6.11
N LYS A 104 -19.22 14.89 -6.02
CA LYS A 104 -19.48 15.59 -4.77
C LYS A 104 -20.09 14.67 -3.71
N GLN A 105 -21.07 13.83 -4.08
CA GLN A 105 -21.67 12.85 -3.16
C GLN A 105 -20.64 11.81 -2.73
N ALA A 106 -19.91 11.22 -3.69
CA ALA A 106 -18.87 10.23 -3.42
C ALA A 106 -17.72 10.79 -2.57
N PHE A 107 -17.36 12.06 -2.77
CA PHE A 107 -16.36 12.75 -1.96
C PHE A 107 -16.85 12.97 -0.52
N LEU A 108 -18.12 13.35 -0.34
CA LEU A 108 -18.70 13.47 1.00
C LEU A 108 -18.78 12.11 1.71
N ASP A 109 -19.18 11.05 1.02
CA ASP A 109 -19.24 9.69 1.58
C ASP A 109 -17.84 9.17 1.95
N LEU A 110 -16.83 9.51 1.15
CA LEU A 110 -15.43 9.21 1.44
C LEU A 110 -14.96 9.97 2.68
N LEU A 111 -15.28 11.26 2.82
CA LEU A 111 -14.95 12.04 4.02
C LEU A 111 -15.61 11.46 5.28
N VAL A 112 -16.87 11.05 5.20
CA VAL A 112 -17.56 10.39 6.34
C VAL A 112 -16.90 9.07 6.68
N THR A 113 -16.54 8.26 5.68
CA THR A 113 -15.84 6.99 5.88
C THR A 113 -14.46 7.20 6.51
N LEU A 114 -13.70 8.19 6.05
CA LEU A 114 -12.41 8.53 6.61
C LEU A 114 -12.52 9.07 8.04
N ASP A 115 -13.51 9.92 8.33
CA ASP A 115 -13.80 10.39 9.69
C ASP A 115 -14.17 9.22 10.62
N GLU A 116 -14.99 8.29 10.15
CA GLU A 116 -15.35 7.10 10.93
C GLU A 116 -14.13 6.21 11.22
N LEU A 117 -13.23 6.05 10.25
CA LEU A 117 -11.96 5.34 10.43
C LEU A 117 -11.04 6.06 11.43
N ASP A 118 -10.96 7.39 11.36
CA ASP A 118 -10.20 8.20 12.31
C ASP A 118 -10.74 8.11 13.73
N ARG A 119 -12.06 8.27 13.92
CA ARG A 119 -12.74 8.13 15.22
C ARG A 119 -12.60 6.74 15.82
N LYS A 120 -12.54 5.71 14.98
CA LYS A 120 -12.28 4.32 15.39
C LYS A 120 -10.80 4.05 15.68
N GLY A 121 -9.91 5.03 15.46
CA GLY A 121 -8.48 4.92 15.75
C GLY A 121 -7.68 4.15 14.71
N TYR A 122 -8.23 3.90 13.51
CA TYR A 122 -7.50 3.15 12.46
C TYR A 122 -6.24 3.90 12.01
N PHE A 123 -6.28 5.23 11.91
CA PHE A 123 -5.11 6.00 11.53
C PHE A 123 -4.02 6.00 12.61
N GLU A 124 -4.39 6.05 13.88
CA GLU A 124 -3.44 5.90 14.99
C GLU A 124 -2.82 4.51 14.98
N PHE A 125 -3.63 3.47 14.86
CA PHE A 125 -3.15 2.09 14.75
C PHE A 125 -2.20 1.89 13.56
N LEU A 126 -2.53 2.43 12.38
CA LEU A 126 -1.67 2.36 11.19
C LEU A 126 -0.37 3.13 11.40
N ARG A 127 -0.42 4.32 12.02
CA ARG A 127 0.76 5.13 12.32
C ARG A 127 1.71 4.41 13.28
N GLU A 128 1.17 3.83 14.35
CA GLU A 128 1.97 3.08 15.32
C GLU A 128 2.49 1.77 14.72
N SER A 129 1.68 1.09 13.92
CA SER A 129 2.13 -0.08 13.16
C SER A 129 3.27 0.27 12.21
N ALA A 130 3.18 1.39 11.50
CA ALA A 130 4.24 1.87 10.61
C ALA A 130 5.55 2.14 11.38
N ARG A 131 5.49 2.71 12.59
CA ARG A 131 6.67 2.86 13.46
C ARG A 131 7.27 1.52 13.85
N ILE A 132 6.44 0.52 14.15
CA ILE A 132 6.90 -0.84 14.43
C ILE A 132 7.62 -1.41 13.20
N PHE A 133 7.04 -1.28 12.01
CA PHE A 133 7.67 -1.72 10.77
C PHE A 133 8.97 -1.00 10.48
N ASP A 134 9.04 0.32 10.69
CA ASP A 134 10.26 1.11 10.49
C ASP A 134 11.38 0.68 11.45
N ASN A 135 11.04 0.47 12.73
CA ASN A 135 11.98 -0.08 13.71
C ASN A 135 12.45 -1.49 13.33
N ILE A 136 11.57 -2.32 12.76
CA ILE A 136 11.94 -3.65 12.29
C ILE A 136 12.89 -3.54 11.09
N VAL A 137 12.56 -2.75 10.08
CA VAL A 137 13.39 -2.61 8.86
C VAL A 137 14.75 -1.97 9.14
N THR A 138 14.83 -1.07 10.13
CA THR A 138 16.09 -0.43 10.53
C THR A 138 16.94 -1.31 11.45
N SER A 139 16.33 -2.17 12.26
CA SER A 139 17.04 -3.02 13.23
C SER A 139 17.34 -4.43 12.73
N PHE A 140 16.62 -4.90 11.71
CA PHE A 140 16.72 -6.25 11.16
C PHE A 140 17.06 -6.20 9.68
N SER A 141 17.95 -7.08 9.25
CA SER A 141 18.26 -7.23 7.83
C SER A 141 17.09 -7.87 7.08
N VAL A 142 17.08 -7.77 5.75
CA VAL A 142 16.05 -8.41 4.90
C VAL A 142 15.99 -9.92 5.13
N GLU A 143 17.11 -10.55 5.46
CA GLU A 143 17.19 -11.97 5.78
C GLU A 143 16.54 -12.29 7.13
N ASP A 144 16.74 -11.44 8.14
CA ASP A 144 16.10 -11.59 9.44
C ASP A 144 14.57 -11.46 9.35
N VAL A 145 14.08 -10.55 8.49
CA VAL A 145 12.64 -10.39 8.24
C VAL A 145 12.05 -11.62 7.55
N ARG A 146 12.79 -12.27 6.65
CA ARG A 146 12.36 -13.54 6.03
C ARG A 146 12.28 -14.66 7.05
N LEU A 147 13.32 -14.83 7.87
CA LEU A 147 13.31 -15.81 8.94
C LEU A 147 12.17 -15.56 9.93
N LEU A 148 11.87 -14.30 10.24
CA LEU A 148 10.71 -13.94 11.06
C LEU A 148 9.40 -14.33 10.39
N ALA A 149 9.20 -14.00 9.11
CA ALA A 149 7.98 -14.30 8.37
C ALA A 149 7.72 -15.82 8.29
N ASP A 150 8.77 -16.61 8.06
CA ASP A 150 8.67 -18.07 7.98
C ASP A 150 8.36 -18.71 9.35
N ASN A 151 8.80 -18.09 10.45
CA ASN A 151 8.66 -18.63 11.80
C ASN A 151 7.61 -17.90 12.66
N ILE A 152 6.88 -16.93 12.10
CA ILE A 152 5.96 -16.08 12.88
C ILE A 152 4.88 -16.88 13.59
N VAL A 153 4.37 -17.95 12.95
CA VAL A 153 3.37 -18.85 13.56
C VAL A 153 3.94 -19.54 14.78
N THR A 154 5.15 -20.12 14.68
CA THR A 154 5.82 -20.78 15.80
C THR A 154 6.14 -19.82 16.95
N ILE A 155 6.57 -18.60 16.63
CA ILE A 155 6.81 -17.55 17.62
C ILE A 155 5.50 -17.20 18.35
N LEU A 156 4.41 -16.96 17.60
CA LEU A 156 3.10 -16.63 18.19
C LEU A 156 2.54 -17.78 19.03
N GLU A 157 2.71 -19.03 18.62
CA GLU A 157 2.35 -20.20 19.41
C GLU A 157 3.17 -20.32 20.69
N THR A 158 4.49 -20.05 20.60
CA THR A 158 5.38 -20.06 21.78
C THR A 158 4.98 -18.97 22.76
N VAL A 159 4.75 -17.74 22.28
CA VAL A 159 4.26 -16.63 23.11
C VAL A 159 2.92 -17.00 23.74
N LYS A 160 1.98 -17.53 22.97
CA LYS A 160 0.69 -18.01 23.47
C LYS A 160 0.87 -19.04 24.59
N ASN A 161 1.75 -20.03 24.42
CA ASN A 161 2.04 -21.05 25.42
C ASN A 161 2.69 -20.46 26.68
N LEU A 162 3.62 -19.51 26.54
CA LEU A 162 4.23 -18.80 27.67
C LEU A 162 3.23 -17.92 28.43
N THR A 163 2.25 -17.34 27.73
CA THR A 163 1.17 -16.54 28.34
C THR A 163 0.04 -17.37 28.95
N GLN A 164 0.14 -18.70 28.95
CA GLN A 164 -0.84 -19.54 29.64
C GLN A 164 -0.77 -19.31 31.16
N PRO A 165 -1.91 -19.35 31.88
CA PRO A 165 -1.97 -19.06 33.32
C PRO A 165 -0.97 -19.87 34.16
N ASP A 166 -0.81 -21.16 33.85
CA ASP A 166 0.09 -22.06 34.58
C ASP A 166 1.57 -21.65 34.41
N MET A 167 1.96 -21.28 33.19
CA MET A 167 3.32 -20.83 32.86
C MET A 167 3.62 -19.45 33.46
N LEU A 168 2.68 -18.51 33.37
CA LEU A 168 2.80 -17.19 34.00
C LEU A 168 2.94 -17.31 35.52
N SER A 169 2.15 -18.20 36.15
CA SER A 169 2.25 -18.49 37.59
C SER A 169 3.62 -19.06 37.95
N ALA A 170 4.13 -20.03 37.18
CA ALA A 170 5.46 -20.60 37.40
C ALA A 170 6.58 -19.55 37.28
N ILE A 171 6.52 -18.67 36.27
CA ILE A 171 7.48 -17.57 36.07
C ILE A 171 7.40 -16.59 37.24
N ASN A 172 6.21 -16.17 37.65
CA ASN A 172 6.03 -15.25 38.78
C ASN A 172 6.54 -15.85 40.10
N ASN A 173 6.33 -17.14 40.33
CA ASN A 173 6.87 -17.86 41.49
C ASN A 173 8.40 -17.95 41.43
N ALA A 174 8.99 -18.20 40.27
CA ALA A 174 10.45 -18.20 40.11
C ALA A 174 11.06 -16.80 40.34
N LEU A 175 10.41 -15.76 39.83
CA LEU A 175 10.84 -14.37 40.02
C LEU A 175 10.72 -13.92 41.47
N SER A 176 9.68 -14.35 42.20
CA SER A 176 9.53 -14.04 43.63
C SER A 176 10.62 -14.73 44.45
N VAL A 177 10.94 -15.98 44.13
CA VAL A 177 12.06 -16.71 44.73
C VAL A 177 13.38 -15.99 44.44
N TYR A 178 13.66 -15.59 43.19
CA TYR A 178 14.87 -14.85 42.83
C TYR A 178 15.01 -13.50 43.56
N LYS A 179 13.93 -12.72 43.64
CA LYS A 179 13.93 -11.43 44.35
C LYS A 179 14.15 -11.58 45.86
N ASN A 180 13.67 -12.68 46.44
CA ASN A 180 13.81 -12.97 47.87
C ASN A 180 15.10 -13.72 48.21
N LEU A 181 15.86 -14.13 47.20
CA LEU A 181 17.14 -14.80 47.31
C LEU A 181 18.25 -13.75 47.29
N ASP A 182 18.51 -13.14 48.46
CA ASP A 182 19.77 -12.45 48.71
C ASP A 182 20.86 -13.53 48.86
N ILE A 183 21.24 -14.16 47.74
CA ILE A 183 22.25 -15.23 47.71
C ILE A 183 23.62 -14.59 47.90
N LYS A 184 23.91 -14.22 49.14
CA LYS A 184 25.26 -14.35 49.65
C LYS A 184 25.38 -15.80 50.12
N VAL A 185 26.01 -16.63 49.30
CA VAL A 185 26.62 -17.86 49.82
C VAL A 185 27.81 -17.42 50.66
N ASP A 186 27.53 -16.80 51.79
CA ASP A 186 28.52 -16.56 52.81
C ASP A 186 28.66 -17.87 53.59
N GLU A 187 29.91 -18.31 53.71
CA GLU A 187 30.38 -19.48 54.44
C GLU A 187 30.53 -20.80 53.67
N LYS A 188 31.68 -21.43 53.93
CA LYS A 188 32.11 -22.73 53.41
C LYS A 188 31.17 -23.81 53.93
N ILE A 189 30.17 -24.18 53.14
CA ILE A 189 29.23 -25.25 53.50
C ILE A 189 30.02 -26.55 53.71
N SER A 190 29.88 -27.17 54.88
CA SER A 190 30.58 -28.42 55.19
C SER A 190 29.93 -29.62 54.50
N TYR A 191 30.71 -30.63 54.09
CA TYR A 191 30.20 -31.88 53.50
C TYR A 191 29.13 -32.57 54.36
N ARG A 192 29.22 -32.44 55.69
CA ARG A 192 28.23 -32.98 56.63
C ARG A 192 26.91 -32.21 56.57
N GLU A 193 26.96 -30.90 56.38
CA GLU A 193 25.78 -30.05 56.27
C GLU A 193 25.07 -30.27 54.95
N LEU A 194 25.80 -30.46 53.86
CA LEU A 194 25.23 -30.87 52.57
C LEU A 194 24.48 -32.20 52.69
N LEU A 195 25.07 -33.21 53.35
CA LEU A 195 24.40 -34.49 53.58
C LEU A 195 23.16 -34.36 54.48
N ARG A 196 23.17 -33.44 55.44
CA ARG A 196 22.00 -33.14 56.28
C ARG A 196 20.91 -32.45 55.47
N GLN A 197 21.26 -31.46 54.65
CA GLN A 197 20.34 -30.73 53.77
C GLN A 197 19.75 -31.65 52.68
N ALA A 198 20.55 -32.58 52.14
CA ALA A 198 20.08 -33.59 51.18
C ALA A 198 18.96 -34.49 51.74
N ARG A 199 18.87 -34.61 53.07
CA ARG A 199 17.85 -35.42 53.75
C ARG A 199 16.58 -34.65 54.11
N THR A 200 16.52 -33.33 53.91
CA THR A 200 15.32 -32.55 54.23
C THR A 200 14.17 -32.91 53.30
N PRO A 201 12.91 -32.81 53.78
CA PRO A 201 11.75 -33.15 52.95
C PRO A 201 11.63 -32.24 51.71
N GLU A 202 12.07 -30.99 51.78
CA GLU A 202 12.08 -30.03 50.67
C GLU A 202 13.03 -30.51 49.56
N MET A 203 14.28 -30.86 49.91
CA MET A 203 15.27 -31.33 48.94
C MET A 203 14.87 -32.66 48.32
N ARG A 204 14.33 -33.60 49.11
CA ARG A 204 13.81 -34.87 48.58
C ARG A 204 12.66 -34.69 47.61
N ARG A 205 11.74 -33.76 47.89
CA ARG A 205 10.65 -33.40 46.96
C ARG A 205 11.19 -32.75 45.68
N GLY A 206 12.17 -31.86 45.79
CA GLY A 206 12.84 -31.25 44.65
C GLY A 206 13.55 -32.27 43.76
N LEU A 207 14.30 -33.21 44.34
CA LEU A 207 14.94 -34.30 43.61
C LEU A 207 13.92 -35.24 42.95
N ALA A 208 12.84 -35.59 43.65
CA ALA A 208 11.77 -36.42 43.09
C ALA A 208 11.07 -35.73 41.90
N PHE A 209 10.80 -34.43 42.02
CA PHE A 209 10.29 -33.61 40.93
C PHE A 209 11.24 -33.58 39.75
N GLY A 210 12.54 -33.32 39.98
CA GLY A 210 13.55 -33.31 38.92
C GLY A 210 13.64 -34.65 38.18
N ILE A 211 13.61 -35.76 38.91
CA ILE A 211 13.60 -37.11 38.33
C ILE A 211 12.33 -37.34 37.49
N GLN A 212 11.15 -36.95 37.98
CA GLN A 212 9.90 -37.08 37.23
C GLN A 212 9.87 -36.19 35.98
N PHE A 213 10.36 -34.96 36.09
CA PHE A 213 10.47 -34.03 34.98
C PHE A 213 11.38 -34.59 33.88
N LEU A 214 12.57 -35.09 34.24
CA LEU A 214 13.49 -35.72 33.28
C LEU A 214 12.90 -36.98 32.64
N LYS A 215 12.17 -37.80 33.41
CA LYS A 215 11.44 -38.96 32.86
C LYS A 215 10.40 -38.55 31.83
N ASN A 216 9.65 -37.47 32.11
CA ASN A 216 8.62 -36.99 31.21
C ASN A 216 9.21 -36.39 29.93
N LEU A 217 10.32 -35.65 30.02
CA LEU A 217 11.06 -35.14 28.86
C LEU A 217 11.58 -36.26 27.95
N ALA A 218 12.21 -37.28 28.54
CA ALA A 218 12.68 -38.44 27.78
C ALA A 218 11.52 -39.25 27.17
N ALA A 219 10.36 -39.31 27.84
CA ALA A 219 9.19 -39.99 27.31
C ALA A 219 8.57 -39.25 26.11
N THR A 220 8.52 -37.91 26.12
CA THR A 220 8.04 -37.13 24.97
C THR A 220 8.96 -37.24 23.76
N GLU A 221 10.28 -37.32 23.97
CA GLU A 221 11.27 -37.51 22.89
C GLU A 221 11.12 -38.87 22.17
N ASN A 222 10.77 -39.92 22.91
CA ASN A 222 10.54 -41.27 22.35
C ASN A 222 9.23 -41.40 21.55
N VAL A 223 8.21 -40.57 21.83
CA VAL A 223 6.93 -40.57 21.10
C VAL A 223 7.05 -39.88 19.74
N THR A 224 7.87 -38.83 19.63
CA THR A 224 8.18 -38.19 18.34
C THR A 224 9.03 -39.09 17.44
N ALA A 225 9.95 -39.88 17.98
CA ALA A 225 10.74 -40.84 17.20
C ALA A 225 9.90 -42.00 16.59
N THR A 226 8.82 -42.41 17.26
CA THR A 226 7.97 -43.54 16.81
C THR A 226 6.91 -43.12 15.78
N ARG A 227 6.65 -41.81 15.61
CA ARG A 227 5.70 -41.27 14.61
C ARG A 227 6.35 -40.91 13.26
N VAL A 228 7.67 -41.05 13.14
CA VAL A 228 8.45 -40.69 11.95
C VAL A 228 9.00 -41.93 11.20
N THR A 229 8.58 -43.14 11.60
CA THR A 229 8.77 -44.40 10.84
C THR A 229 7.43 -44.98 10.44
#